data_AF-A0A2B8B0S9-F1
#
_entry.id   AF-A0A2B8B0S9-F1
#
_cell.length_a   1.000
_cell.length_b   1.000
_cell.length_c   1.000
_cell.angle_alpha   90.00
_cell.angle_beta   90.00
_cell.angle_gamma   90.00
#
_symmetry.space_group_name_H-M   'P 1'
#
loop_
_entity.id
_entity.type
_entity.pdbx_description
1 polymer ?
#
loop_
_entity_poly.entity_id
_entity_poly.type
_entity_poly.pdbx_seq_one_letter_code
_entity_poly.pdbx_strand_id
1 'polypeptide(L)' 'MAGTDHGHTPAAWTGVIIAFIGFCVAGAFTVMASPVGFVAGLVIVALGGIVGWVMSKAGLGQTPAPAKRSEQQLQH' A
#
# COMPACT_ATOMS: atom_id res chain seq x y z
N MET A 1 22.09 -9.40 -1.20
CA MET A 1 22.34 -7.94 -1.12
C MET A 1 21.00 -7.29 -0.87
N ALA A 2 20.78 -6.67 0.29
CA ALA A 2 19.62 -5.80 0.53
C ALA A 2 19.82 -4.56 -0.35
N GLY A 3 19.53 -4.75 -1.63
CA GLY A 3 19.92 -3.86 -2.71
C GLY A 3 18.87 -2.78 -2.87
N THR A 4 19.18 -1.65 -2.27
CA THR A 4 18.63 -0.34 -2.63
C THR A 4 17.18 -0.14 -2.23
N ASP A 5 17.02 0.71 -1.22
CA ASP A 5 15.79 1.21 -0.67
C ASP A 5 14.90 1.95 -1.71
N HIS A 6 14.19 1.19 -2.54
CA HIS A 6 13.22 1.70 -3.53
C HIS A 6 11.78 1.71 -3.00
N GLY A 7 11.62 1.67 -1.67
CA GLY A 7 10.32 1.49 -0.99
C GLY A 7 10.11 2.38 0.25
N HIS A 8 10.92 3.43 0.44
CA HIS A 8 10.79 4.35 1.59
C HIS A 8 9.83 5.50 1.37
N THR A 9 8.91 5.40 0.41
CA THR A 9 7.73 6.27 0.43
C THR A 9 6.75 5.62 1.41
N PRO A 10 6.59 6.11 2.66
CA PRO A 10 5.64 5.54 3.62
C PRO A 10 4.21 5.42 3.05
N ALA A 11 3.91 6.15 1.97
CA ALA A 11 2.71 6.04 1.16
C ALA A 11 2.40 4.67 0.55
N ALA A 12 3.41 3.89 0.18
CA ALA A 12 3.16 2.57 -0.41
C ALA A 12 2.77 1.55 0.66
N TRP A 13 3.37 1.65 1.85
CA TRP A 13 3.19 0.67 2.93
C TRP A 13 2.00 0.97 3.85
N THR A 14 1.60 2.23 4.00
CA THR A 14 0.44 2.60 4.83
C THR A 14 -0.86 1.94 4.37
N GLY A 15 -1.15 1.96 3.06
CA GLY A 15 -2.35 1.30 2.53
C GLY A 15 -2.34 -0.22 2.77
N VAL A 16 -1.19 -0.86 2.61
CA VAL A 16 -1.02 -2.31 2.81
C VAL A 16 -1.20 -2.69 4.28
N ILE A 17 -0.60 -1.95 5.21
CA ILE A 17 -0.75 -2.20 6.66
C ILE A 17 -2.23 -2.08 7.06
N ILE A 18 -2.94 -1.05 6.61
CA ILE A 18 -4.35 -0.85 6.97
C ILE A 18 -5.23 -1.97 6.40
N ALA A 19 -5.00 -2.36 5.13
CA ALA A 19 -5.70 -3.48 4.52
C ALA A 19 -5.43 -4.80 5.25
N PHE A 20 -4.18 -5.02 5.69
CA PHE A 20 -3.77 -6.22 6.43
C PHE A 20 -4.47 -6.30 7.80
N ILE A 21 -4.52 -5.20 8.54
CA ILE A 21 -5.26 -5.12 9.81
C ILE A 21 -6.74 -5.39 9.58
N GLY A 22 -7.36 -4.74 8.58
CA GLY A 22 -8.77 -4.96 8.24
C GLY A 22 -9.08 -6.41 7.87
N PHE A 23 -8.18 -7.07 7.13
CA PHE A 23 -8.29 -8.48 6.79
C PHE A 23 -8.19 -9.39 8.03
N CYS A 24 -7.24 -9.14 8.93
CA CYS A 24 -7.11 -9.90 10.19
C CYS A 24 -8.36 -9.75 11.08
N VAL A 25 -8.90 -8.53 11.19
CA VAL A 25 -10.12 -8.24 11.95
C VAL A 25 -11.32 -8.94 11.31
N ALA A 26 -11.51 -8.80 10.00
CA ALA A 26 -12.59 -9.48 9.28
C ALA A 26 -12.51 -11.01 9.44
N GLY A 27 -11.30 -11.59 9.34
CA GLY A 27 -11.07 -13.02 9.55
C GLY A 27 -11.42 -13.49 10.96
N ALA A 28 -10.97 -12.78 12.00
CA ALA A 28 -11.26 -13.12 13.39
C ALA A 28 -12.77 -13.09 13.70
N PHE A 29 -13.48 -12.07 13.22
CA PHE A 29 -14.92 -11.94 13.47
C PHE A 29 -15.79 -12.85 12.59
N THR A 30 -15.28 -13.29 11.42
CA THR A 30 -15.90 -14.34 10.61
C THR A 30 -15.92 -15.66 11.39
N VAL A 31 -14.82 -16.00 12.07
CA VAL A 31 -14.72 -17.22 12.90
C VAL A 31 -15.64 -17.15 14.12
N MET A 32 -15.83 -15.97 14.71
CA MET A 32 -16.78 -15.77 15.83
C MET A 32 -18.25 -15.68 15.40
N ALA A 33 -18.56 -15.92 14.12
CA ALA A 33 -19.92 -15.88 13.55
C ALA A 33 -20.69 -14.58 13.85
N SER A 34 -20.00 -13.47 14.09
CA SER A 34 -20.62 -12.18 14.41
C SER A 34 -20.68 -11.32 13.14
N PRO A 35 -21.87 -11.08 12.55
CA PRO A 35 -22.00 -10.31 11.32
C PRO A 35 -21.50 -8.87 11.49
N VAL A 36 -21.70 -8.30 12.69
CA VAL A 36 -21.30 -6.93 13.03
C VAL A 36 -19.77 -6.75 12.98
N GLY A 37 -19.02 -7.71 13.52
CA GLY A 37 -17.55 -7.66 13.52
C GLY A 37 -16.94 -7.86 12.13
N PHE A 38 -17.59 -8.67 11.28
CA PHE A 38 -17.19 -8.82 9.88
C PHE A 38 -17.37 -7.52 9.08
N VAL A 39 -18.51 -6.84 9.25
CA VAL A 39 -18.77 -5.54 8.63
C VAL A 39 -17.79 -4.48 9.14
N ALA A 40 -17.47 -4.49 10.42
CA ALA A 40 -16.44 -3.61 10.97
C ALA A 40 -15.07 -3.83 10.31
N GLY A 41 -14.68 -5.10 10.09
CA GLY A 41 -13.47 -5.44 9.34
C GLY A 41 -13.49 -4.93 7.90
N LEU A 42 -14.61 -5.06 7.19
CA LEU A 42 -14.77 -4.52 5.84
C LEU A 42 -14.67 -2.99 5.80
N VAL A 43 -15.21 -2.28 6.79
CA VAL A 43 -15.07 -0.82 6.90
C VAL A 43 -13.60 -0.42 7.04
N ILE A 44 -12.82 -1.18 7.82
CA ILE A 44 -11.37 -0.92 7.98
C ILE A 44 -10.62 -1.13 6.65
N VAL A 45 -10.95 -2.18 5.90
CA VAL A 45 -10.35 -2.42 4.57
C VAL A 45 -10.71 -1.28 3.60
N ALA A 46 -11.97 -0.84 3.60
CA ALA A 46 -12.41 0.29 2.77
C ALA A 46 -11.65 1.59 3.10
N LEU A 47 -11.42 1.86 4.40
CA LEU A 47 -10.59 2.98 4.85
C LEU A 47 -9.14 2.86 4.35
N GLY A 48 -8.55 1.66 4.34
CA GLY A 48 -7.23 1.42 3.76
C GLY A 48 -7.16 1.76 2.27
N GLY A 49 -8.20 1.41 1.51
CA GLY A 49 -8.34 1.80 0.11
C GLY A 49 -8.46 3.31 -0.10
N ILE A 50 -9.24 3.99 0.75
CA ILE A 50 -9.37 5.46 0.71
C ILE A 50 -8.02 6.14 1.00
N VAL A 51 -7.29 5.66 2.00
CA VAL A 51 -5.95 6.18 2.35
C VAL A 51 -4.98 5.97 1.18
N GLY A 52 -4.94 4.78 0.59
CA GLY A 52 -4.10 4.51 -0.59
C GLY A 52 -4.45 5.40 -1.78
N TRP A 53 -5.73 5.68 -2.00
CA TRP A 53 -6.20 6.58 -3.05
C TRP A 53 -5.82 8.03 -2.81
N VAL A 54 -5.96 8.53 -1.58
CA VAL A 54 -5.52 9.88 -1.18
C VAL A 54 -4.00 10.00 -1.36
N MET A 55 -3.23 8.98 -0.99
CA MET A 55 -1.77 9.00 -1.13
C MET A 55 -1.31 8.92 -2.58
N SER A 56 -2.04 8.19 -3.43
CA SER A 56 -1.84 8.20 -4.88
C SER A 56 -2.11 9.58 -5.48
N LYS A 57 -3.17 10.26 -5.02
CA LYS A 57 -3.48 11.65 -5.43
C LYS A 57 -2.51 12.69 -4.89
N ALA A 58 -1.89 12.44 -3.74
CA ALA A 58 -0.85 13.28 -3.16
C ALA A 58 0.50 13.20 -3.91
N GLY A 59 0.58 12.47 -5.03
CA GLY A 59 1.80 12.36 -5.84
C GLY A 59 2.83 11.38 -5.32
N LEU A 60 2.54 10.68 -4.21
CA LEU A 60 3.46 9.74 -3.56
C LEU A 60 3.45 8.34 -4.20
N GLY A 61 2.58 8.09 -5.18
CA GLY A 61 2.50 6.84 -5.95
C GLY A 61 3.28 6.85 -7.26
N GLN A 62 3.90 7.98 -7.64
CA GLN A 62 4.62 8.10 -8.90
C GLN A 62 6.11 7.84 -8.66
N THR A 63 6.59 6.64 -9.01
CA THR A 63 8.02 6.39 -9.18
C THR A 63 8.52 7.31 -10.30
N PRO A 64 9.52 8.17 -10.07
CA PRO A 64 10.12 8.95 -11.14
C PRO A 64 10.59 7.98 -12.24
N ALA A 65 10.12 8.20 -13.47
CA ALA A 65 10.60 7.42 -14.61
C ALA A 65 12.14 7.48 -14.62
N PRO A 66 12.84 6.35 -14.84
CA PRO A 66 14.29 6.36 -14.88
C PRO A 66 14.69 7.37 -15.96
N ALA A 67 15.34 8.45 -15.54
CA ALA A 67 15.92 9.42 -16.45
C ALA A 67 16.76 8.63 -17.45
N LYS A 68 16.44 8.77 -18.73
CA LYS A 68 17.04 7.97 -19.81
C LYS A 68 18.55 7.93 -19.60
N ARG A 69 19.05 6.74 -19.27
CA ARG A 69 20.44 6.32 -19.41
C ARG A 69 20.74 6.27 -20.91
N SER A 70 20.83 7.44 -21.55
CA SER A 70 21.15 7.57 -22.97
C SER A 70 22.50 8.23 -23.21
N GLU A 71 23.15 8.84 -22.22
CA GLU A 71 24.48 9.43 -22.40
C GLU A 71 25.64 8.58 -21.86
N GLN A 72 25.47 7.85 -20.75
CA GLN A 72 26.59 7.08 -20.18
C GLN A 72 26.94 5.79 -20.95
N GLN A 73 26.01 5.22 -21.72
CA GLN A 73 26.26 4.01 -22.50
C GLN A 73 26.80 4.33 -23.91
N LEU A 74 26.85 5.61 -24.29
CA LEU A 74 27.46 6.05 -25.55
C LEU A 74 28.91 6.53 -25.35
N GLN A 75 29.41 6.58 -24.11
CA GLN A 75 30.76 7.06 -23.78
C GLN A 75 31.71 5.97 -23.24
N HIS A 76 31.32 4.69 -23.28
CA HIS A 76 32.16 3.56 -22.90
C HIS A 76 32.15 2.46 -23.97
#